data_AF-A0A1H0SC62-F1
#
_entry.id   AF-A0A1H0SC62-F1
#
_cell.length_a   1.000
_cell.length_b   1.000
_cell.length_c   1.000
_cell.angle_alpha   90.00
_cell.angle_beta   90.00
_cell.angle_gamma   90.00
#
_symmetry.space_group_name_H-M   'P 1'
#
loop_
_entity.id
_entity.type
_entity.pdbx_description
1 polymer ?
#
loop_
_entity_poly.entity_id
_entity_poly.type
_entity_poly.pdbx_seq_one_letter_code
_entity_poly.pdbx_strand_id
1 'polypeptide(L)'
;MDNQDISVIFDRIADCLLQLLVALSWLLLASFFVVALGAARVHADDLSCGGHDIIAAMAKSEPAKLETLQKQAAATENGTGLLWKIEKPGIKPSYLFGTMHLTDPRVLKLSDATQAAYQGADTVVIETDEVLDPKAQFKVLAETPELMMFTDATTLDKLIPKDKVDAVKAALQQRGLTLAAVNRMQPWMLTSMLAMPACELARTKDGTAFLDIKLARDAQAAGKKVAGLETIKDQLGAMASLPMQFHIDGLMETLALGPRLNDIFETMTVLYTKGEIGMIFPLMRSVSPDGIESGSSYAAFEETMVNARNRVMADRASPIIDQGNAFIAVGALHLPGKDGLVSLLRNKGYQVSAE
;
A
#
# COMPACT_ATOMS: atom_id res chain seq x y z
N MET A 1 59.83 12.44 -53.71
CA MET A 1 58.87 11.41 -53.27
C MET A 1 58.04 11.06 -54.47
N ASP A 2 58.02 9.77 -54.82
CA ASP A 2 57.30 9.29 -55.99
C ASP A 2 55.79 9.33 -55.70
N ASN A 3 54.96 9.46 -56.75
CA ASN A 3 53.51 9.62 -56.60
C ASN A 3 52.86 8.40 -55.89
N GLN A 4 53.54 7.25 -55.91
CA GLN A 4 53.15 6.03 -55.18
C GLN A 4 53.34 6.15 -53.66
N ASP A 5 54.40 6.82 -53.17
CA ASP A 5 54.67 6.95 -51.73
C ASP A 5 53.60 7.79 -51.03
N ILE A 6 53.09 8.80 -51.73
CA ILE A 6 52.02 9.69 -51.24
C ILE A 6 50.71 8.92 -51.09
N SER A 7 50.35 8.07 -52.07
CA SER A 7 49.12 7.26 -52.02
C SER A 7 49.11 6.30 -50.82
N VAL A 8 50.23 5.62 -50.55
CA VAL A 8 50.33 4.66 -49.43
C VAL A 8 50.19 5.36 -48.07
N ILE A 9 50.69 6.59 -47.95
CA ILE A 9 50.53 7.40 -46.73
C ILE A 9 49.05 7.80 -46.55
N PHE A 10 48.38 8.21 -47.62
CA PHE A 10 46.95 8.57 -47.56
C PHE A 10 46.07 7.38 -47.19
N ASP A 11 46.32 6.19 -47.75
CA ASP A 11 45.55 4.98 -47.41
C ASP A 11 45.73 4.58 -45.93
N ARG A 12 46.96 4.66 -45.40
CA ARG A 12 47.21 4.40 -43.97
C ARG A 12 46.54 5.39 -43.04
N ILE A 13 46.49 6.66 -43.44
CA ILE A 13 45.78 7.70 -42.68
C ILE A 13 44.27 7.45 -42.74
N ALA A 14 43.73 7.11 -43.91
CA ALA A 14 42.31 6.78 -44.08
C ALA A 14 41.91 5.54 -43.25
N ASP A 15 42.71 4.48 -43.26
CA ASP A 15 42.48 3.29 -42.44
C ASP A 15 42.54 3.59 -40.94
N CYS A 16 43.52 4.40 -40.49
CA CYS A 16 43.60 4.84 -39.09
C CYS A 16 42.37 5.68 -38.70
N LEU A 17 41.92 6.59 -39.56
CA LEU A 17 40.72 7.40 -39.31
C LEU A 17 39.47 6.52 -39.28
N LEU A 18 39.36 5.54 -40.16
CA LEU A 18 38.24 4.60 -40.19
C LEU A 18 38.21 3.72 -38.94
N GLN A 19 39.35 3.20 -38.51
CA GLN A 19 39.48 2.44 -37.25
C GLN A 19 39.14 3.31 -36.04
N LEU A 20 39.55 4.58 -36.04
CA LEU A 20 39.22 5.52 -34.97
C LEU A 20 37.72 5.86 -34.94
N LEU A 21 37.08 6.02 -36.10
CA LEU A 21 35.64 6.22 -36.22
C LEU A 21 34.85 4.99 -35.73
N VAL A 22 35.31 3.79 -36.07
CA VAL A 22 34.72 2.53 -35.58
C VAL A 22 34.89 2.42 -34.07
N ALA A 23 36.08 2.68 -33.53
CA ALA A 23 36.33 2.65 -32.09
C ALA A 23 35.49 3.69 -31.33
N LEU A 24 35.37 4.91 -31.88
CA LEU A 24 34.53 5.96 -31.31
C LEU A 24 33.04 5.57 -31.33
N SER A 25 32.58 4.91 -32.39
CA SER A 25 31.21 4.41 -32.51
C SER A 25 30.92 3.32 -31.46
N TRP A 26 31.86 2.40 -31.21
CA TRP A 26 31.75 1.40 -30.15
C TRP A 26 31.77 2.01 -28.75
N LEU A 27 32.59 3.04 -28.51
CA LEU A 27 32.60 3.79 -27.25
C LEU A 27 31.28 4.52 -27.00
N LEU A 28 30.72 5.16 -28.02
CA LEU A 28 29.40 5.81 -27.94
C LEU A 28 28.29 4.78 -27.65
N LEU A 29 28.32 3.62 -28.31
CA LEU A 29 27.38 2.54 -28.08
C LEU A 29 27.49 2.00 -26.63
N ALA A 30 28.70 1.77 -26.14
CA ALA A 30 28.93 1.34 -24.76
C ALA A 30 28.43 2.38 -23.74
N SER A 31 28.70 3.66 -23.99
CA SER A 31 28.18 4.77 -23.18
C SER A 31 26.66 4.82 -23.17
N PHE A 32 26.01 4.66 -24.33
CA PHE A 32 24.56 4.56 -24.43
C PHE A 32 24.00 3.43 -23.57
N PHE A 33 24.61 2.24 -23.60
CA PHE A 33 24.17 1.13 -22.75
C PHE A 33 24.37 1.41 -21.26
N VAL A 34 25.47 2.03 -20.86
CA VAL A 34 25.70 2.42 -19.46
C VAL A 34 24.65 3.43 -18.99
N VAL A 35 24.36 4.46 -19.79
CA VAL A 35 23.33 5.46 -19.48
C VAL A 35 21.94 4.84 -19.46
N ALA A 36 21.60 3.99 -20.44
CA ALA A 36 20.31 3.32 -20.51
C ALA A 36 20.09 2.36 -19.33
N LEU A 37 21.11 1.58 -18.97
CA LEU A 37 21.06 0.68 -17.79
C LEU A 37 20.98 1.47 -16.48
N GLY A 38 21.69 2.60 -16.38
CA GLY A 38 21.60 3.50 -15.24
C GLY A 38 20.21 4.12 -15.10
N ALA A 39 19.65 4.66 -16.17
CA ALA A 39 18.32 5.26 -16.21
C ALA A 39 17.21 4.24 -15.87
N ALA A 40 17.33 3.00 -16.38
CA ALA A 40 16.38 1.93 -16.06
C ALA A 40 16.39 1.56 -14.56
N ARG A 41 17.55 1.58 -13.90
CA ARG A 41 17.65 1.33 -12.45
C ARG A 41 17.04 2.46 -11.63
N VAL A 42 17.32 3.72 -12.00
CA VAL A 42 16.73 4.90 -11.33
C VAL A 42 15.20 4.87 -11.42
N HIS A 43 14.63 4.49 -12.56
CA HIS A 43 13.18 4.35 -12.70
C HIS A 43 12.59 3.18 -11.91
N ALA A 44 13.32 2.08 -11.73
CA ALA A 44 12.86 0.95 -10.91
C ALA A 44 12.87 1.29 -9.41
N ASP A 45 13.90 1.97 -8.92
CA ASP A 45 13.99 2.43 -7.53
C ASP A 45 12.94 3.50 -7.20
N ASP A 46 12.60 4.34 -8.17
CA ASP A 46 11.51 5.32 -8.05
C ASP A 46 10.13 4.66 -7.96
N LEU A 47 9.95 3.42 -8.46
CA LEU A 47 8.70 2.65 -8.37
C LEU A 47 8.54 1.94 -7.01
N SER A 48 9.53 1.16 -6.57
CA SER A 48 9.45 0.24 -5.41
C SER A 48 9.86 0.85 -4.07
N CYS A 49 10.14 2.15 -4.01
CA CYS A 49 10.60 2.80 -2.78
C CYS A 49 11.92 2.23 -2.23
N GLY A 50 12.70 1.55 -3.08
CA GLY A 50 13.95 0.88 -2.72
C GLY A 50 13.80 -0.38 -1.84
N GLY A 51 12.60 -0.95 -1.75
CA GLY A 51 12.36 -2.22 -1.06
C GLY A 51 12.67 -3.45 -1.92
N HIS A 52 12.90 -4.59 -1.26
CA HIS A 52 13.09 -5.90 -1.88
C HIS A 52 11.96 -6.85 -1.50
N ASP A 53 11.56 -7.71 -2.44
CA ASP A 53 10.55 -8.75 -2.21
C ASP A 53 11.09 -9.83 -1.23
N ILE A 54 10.56 -9.82 -0.01
CA ILE A 54 10.91 -10.73 1.07
C ILE A 54 10.49 -12.17 0.73
N ILE A 55 9.36 -12.38 0.03
CA ILE A 55 8.92 -13.73 -0.37
C ILE A 55 9.89 -14.33 -1.38
N ALA A 56 10.34 -13.54 -2.35
CA ALA A 56 11.36 -13.96 -3.31
C ALA A 56 12.71 -14.26 -2.63
N ALA A 57 13.07 -13.52 -1.59
CA ALA A 57 14.25 -13.82 -0.77
C ALA A 57 14.09 -15.10 0.05
N MET A 58 12.96 -15.26 0.75
CA MET A 58 12.65 -16.45 1.56
C MET A 58 12.63 -17.74 0.73
N ALA A 59 12.20 -17.69 -0.53
CA ALA A 59 12.24 -18.85 -1.42
C ALA A 59 13.66 -19.44 -1.57
N LYS A 60 14.69 -18.61 -1.40
CA LYS A 60 16.11 -19.01 -1.48
C LYS A 60 16.70 -19.33 -0.11
N SER A 61 16.39 -18.54 0.91
CA SER A 61 17.01 -18.65 2.23
C SER A 61 16.27 -19.57 3.21
N GLU A 62 14.94 -19.58 3.16
CA GLU A 62 14.06 -20.19 4.17
C GLU A 62 12.84 -20.91 3.53
N PRO A 63 13.04 -21.88 2.61
CA PRO A 63 11.95 -22.47 1.83
C PRO A 63 10.89 -23.17 2.69
N ALA A 64 11.28 -23.81 3.81
CA ALA A 64 10.32 -24.46 4.72
C ALA A 64 9.43 -23.45 5.47
N LYS A 65 9.98 -22.28 5.81
CA LYS A 65 9.20 -21.18 6.40
C LYS A 65 8.21 -20.64 5.37
N LEU A 66 8.67 -20.41 4.14
CA LEU A 66 7.81 -19.97 3.05
C LEU A 66 6.66 -20.95 2.79
N GLU A 67 6.93 -22.26 2.74
CA GLU A 67 5.90 -23.28 2.56
C GLU A 67 4.82 -23.22 3.65
N THR A 68 5.23 -22.96 4.90
CA THR A 68 4.31 -22.79 6.03
C THR A 68 3.39 -21.58 5.83
N LEU A 69 3.96 -20.43 5.43
CA LEU A 69 3.18 -19.21 5.16
C LEU A 69 2.23 -19.41 3.98
N GLN A 70 2.67 -20.08 2.92
CA GLN A 70 1.84 -20.40 1.75
C GLN A 70 0.68 -21.32 2.13
N LYS A 71 0.89 -22.31 3.00
CA LYS A 71 -0.18 -23.16 3.53
C LYS A 71 -1.21 -22.36 4.33
N GLN A 72 -0.77 -21.39 5.14
CA GLN A 72 -1.68 -20.50 5.87
C GLN A 72 -2.48 -19.60 4.92
N ALA A 73 -1.82 -19.02 3.92
CA ALA A 73 -2.47 -18.18 2.90
C ALA A 73 -3.50 -18.99 2.09
N ALA A 74 -3.15 -20.21 1.66
CA ALA A 74 -4.04 -21.09 0.91
C ALA A 74 -5.25 -21.56 1.72
N ALA A 75 -5.14 -21.61 3.05
CA ALA A 75 -6.27 -21.90 3.95
C ALA A 75 -7.21 -20.70 4.15
N THR A 76 -6.83 -19.50 3.70
CA THR A 76 -7.65 -18.30 3.83
C THR A 76 -8.67 -18.25 2.69
N GLU A 77 -9.95 -18.37 3.02
CA GLU A 77 -11.05 -18.26 2.05
C GLU A 77 -10.96 -16.94 1.28
N ASN A 78 -11.18 -16.97 -0.04
CA ASN A 78 -11.10 -15.77 -0.89
C ASN A 78 -9.77 -14.99 -0.72
N GLY A 79 -8.68 -15.69 -0.36
CA GLY A 79 -7.34 -15.11 -0.20
C GLY A 79 -6.65 -14.73 -1.51
N THR A 80 -7.27 -15.02 -2.65
CA THR A 80 -6.79 -14.65 -3.97
C THR A 80 -7.82 -13.88 -4.78
N GLY A 81 -7.36 -12.90 -5.56
CA GLY A 81 -8.19 -12.06 -6.41
C GLY A 81 -8.55 -10.72 -5.77
N LEU A 82 -8.60 -9.68 -6.60
CA LEU A 82 -8.95 -8.32 -6.17
C LEU A 82 -10.33 -7.88 -6.63
N LEU A 83 -10.87 -8.46 -7.70
CA LEU A 83 -12.16 -8.09 -8.28
C LEU A 83 -13.16 -9.22 -8.11
N TRP A 84 -14.33 -8.87 -7.59
CA TRP A 84 -15.43 -9.78 -7.35
C TRP A 84 -16.71 -9.20 -7.94
N LYS A 85 -17.40 -9.96 -8.77
CA LYS A 85 -18.72 -9.60 -9.27
C LYS A 85 -19.78 -10.02 -8.25
N ILE A 86 -20.75 -9.15 -8.02
CA ILE A 86 -21.87 -9.32 -7.11
C ILE A 86 -23.16 -9.30 -7.91
N GLU A 87 -23.93 -10.39 -7.84
CA GLU A 87 -25.16 -10.58 -8.61
C GLU A 87 -26.34 -10.92 -7.70
N LYS A 88 -27.52 -10.44 -8.10
CA LYS A 88 -28.82 -10.77 -7.51
C LYS A 88 -29.89 -10.71 -8.61
N PRO A 89 -30.81 -11.69 -8.69
CA PRO A 89 -31.82 -11.72 -9.75
C PRO A 89 -32.61 -10.41 -9.87
N GLY A 90 -32.74 -9.90 -11.10
CA GLY A 90 -33.48 -8.68 -11.39
C GLY A 90 -32.73 -7.37 -11.11
N ILE A 91 -31.47 -7.42 -10.68
CA ILE A 91 -30.64 -6.26 -10.35
C ILE A 91 -29.40 -6.26 -11.24
N LYS A 92 -28.97 -5.09 -11.71
CA LYS A 92 -27.72 -4.98 -12.46
C LYS A 92 -26.55 -5.39 -11.56
N PRO A 93 -25.59 -6.19 -12.04
CA PRO A 93 -24.43 -6.59 -11.25
C PRO A 93 -23.70 -5.38 -10.65
N SER A 94 -23.19 -5.57 -9.44
CA SER A 94 -22.24 -4.66 -8.81
C SER A 94 -20.88 -5.35 -8.71
N TYR A 95 -19.84 -4.62 -8.35
CA TYR A 95 -18.48 -5.14 -8.22
C TYR A 95 -17.90 -4.72 -6.88
N LEU A 96 -17.13 -5.62 -6.26
CA LEU A 96 -16.32 -5.39 -5.08
C LEU A 96 -14.85 -5.51 -5.48
N PHE A 97 -14.09 -4.45 -5.22
CA PHE A 97 -12.70 -4.32 -5.58
C PHE A 97 -11.84 -4.03 -4.36
N GLY A 98 -10.76 -4.80 -4.21
CA GLY A 98 -9.75 -4.62 -3.18
C GLY A 98 -8.72 -3.58 -3.60
N THR A 99 -8.60 -2.49 -2.86
CA THR A 99 -7.61 -1.43 -3.06
C THR A 99 -6.42 -1.58 -2.12
N MET A 100 -5.36 -0.81 -2.38
CA MET A 100 -4.26 -0.64 -1.44
C MET A 100 -3.95 0.85 -1.33
N HIS A 101 -3.81 1.35 -0.10
CA HIS A 101 -3.64 2.76 0.21
C HIS A 101 -2.20 3.24 -0.09
N LEU A 102 -1.80 3.16 -1.36
CA LEU A 102 -0.49 3.55 -1.86
C LEU A 102 -0.60 4.41 -3.13
N THR A 103 0.46 5.18 -3.35
CA THR A 103 0.69 6.01 -4.53
C THR A 103 1.57 5.30 -5.57
N ASP A 104 1.96 4.04 -5.32
CA ASP A 104 2.73 3.22 -6.25
C ASP A 104 2.01 3.06 -7.60
N PRO A 105 2.65 3.40 -8.73
CA PRO A 105 2.03 3.29 -10.05
C PRO A 105 1.52 1.89 -10.41
N ARG A 106 2.12 0.83 -9.85
CA ARG A 106 1.65 -0.56 -10.01
C ARG A 106 0.33 -0.79 -9.29
N VAL A 107 0.11 -0.13 -8.15
CA VAL A 107 -1.16 -0.15 -7.40
C VAL A 107 -2.20 0.71 -8.10
N LEU A 108 -1.80 1.88 -8.62
CA LEU A 108 -2.71 2.82 -9.30
C LEU A 108 -3.25 2.28 -10.64
N LYS A 109 -2.57 1.29 -11.24
CA LYS A 109 -2.96 0.67 -12.50
C LYS A 109 -4.02 -0.40 -12.28
N LEU A 110 -5.26 -0.11 -12.68
CA LEU A 110 -6.33 -1.10 -12.71
C LEU A 110 -6.14 -2.12 -13.85
N SER A 111 -6.58 -3.36 -13.65
CA SER A 111 -6.72 -4.32 -14.75
C SER A 111 -7.83 -3.89 -15.71
N ASP A 112 -7.84 -4.42 -16.93
CA ASP A 112 -8.88 -4.10 -17.91
C ASP A 112 -10.28 -4.46 -17.39
N ALA A 113 -10.41 -5.60 -16.70
CA ALA A 113 -11.67 -6.02 -16.08
C ALA A 113 -12.11 -5.04 -14.96
N THR A 114 -11.20 -4.65 -14.07
CA THR A 114 -11.51 -3.69 -13.01
C THR A 114 -11.85 -2.31 -13.58
N GLN A 115 -11.13 -1.87 -14.61
CA GLN A 115 -11.39 -0.61 -15.29
C GLN A 115 -12.76 -0.61 -15.96
N ALA A 116 -13.14 -1.71 -16.64
CA ALA A 116 -14.45 -1.86 -17.27
C ALA A 116 -15.58 -1.85 -16.22
N ALA A 117 -15.42 -2.59 -15.12
CA ALA A 117 -16.37 -2.60 -14.01
C ALA A 117 -16.54 -1.19 -13.40
N TYR A 118 -15.44 -0.50 -13.15
CA TYR A 118 -15.43 0.87 -12.62
C TYR A 118 -16.11 1.86 -13.59
N GLN A 119 -15.82 1.77 -14.89
CA GLN A 119 -16.41 2.63 -15.91
C GLN A 119 -17.90 2.37 -16.11
N GLY A 120 -18.35 1.12 -16.03
CA GLY A 120 -19.75 0.72 -16.20
C GLY A 120 -20.67 1.09 -15.03
N ALA A 121 -20.11 1.30 -13.84
CA ALA A 121 -20.90 1.57 -12.63
C ALA A 121 -21.53 2.98 -12.61
N ASP A 122 -22.74 3.10 -12.06
CA ASP A 122 -23.43 4.38 -11.84
C ASP A 122 -23.05 5.00 -10.49
N THR A 123 -22.70 4.14 -9.53
CA THR A 123 -22.32 4.54 -8.16
C THR A 123 -20.95 3.96 -7.83
N VAL A 124 -20.05 4.80 -7.36
CA VAL A 124 -18.75 4.39 -6.81
C VAL A 124 -18.83 4.50 -5.29
N VAL A 125 -18.60 3.39 -4.62
CA VAL A 125 -18.60 3.32 -3.17
C VAL A 125 -17.17 3.15 -2.71
N ILE A 126 -16.74 3.93 -1.73
CA ILE A 126 -15.44 3.79 -1.08
C ILE A 126 -15.62 3.57 0.42
N GLU A 127 -14.55 3.32 1.17
CA GLU A 127 -14.66 3.20 2.63
C GLU A 127 -15.23 4.47 3.25
N THR A 128 -14.72 5.65 2.92
CA THR A 128 -15.22 6.92 3.46
C THR A 128 -15.23 7.99 2.37
N ASP A 129 -16.41 8.47 1.98
CA ASP A 129 -16.58 9.56 1.01
C ASP A 129 -16.18 10.94 1.57
N GLU A 130 -16.02 11.07 2.88
CA GLU A 130 -15.51 12.26 3.54
C GLU A 130 -14.09 12.65 3.06
N VAL A 131 -13.33 11.74 2.44
CA VAL A 131 -12.01 12.02 1.83
C VAL A 131 -12.08 13.00 0.66
N LEU A 132 -13.28 13.23 0.12
CA LEU A 132 -13.51 14.24 -0.92
C LEU A 132 -13.57 15.66 -0.34
N ASP A 133 -13.84 15.83 0.96
CA ASP A 133 -13.79 17.12 1.63
C ASP A 133 -12.42 17.31 2.31
N PRO A 134 -11.59 18.27 1.83
CA PRO A 134 -10.29 18.54 2.44
C PRO A 134 -10.38 19.03 3.89
N LYS A 135 -11.58 19.40 4.37
CA LYS A 135 -11.82 19.84 5.75
C LYS A 135 -12.32 18.73 6.67
N ALA A 136 -12.71 17.56 6.15
CA ALA A 136 -13.35 16.52 6.95
C ALA A 136 -12.46 16.05 8.12
N GLN A 137 -11.18 15.79 7.85
CA GLN A 137 -10.25 15.39 8.90
C GLN A 137 -10.09 16.46 10.00
N PHE A 138 -10.04 17.75 9.62
CA PHE A 138 -9.99 18.85 10.60
C PHE A 138 -11.26 18.94 11.44
N LYS A 139 -12.42 18.68 10.83
CA LYS A 139 -13.70 18.64 11.54
C LYS A 139 -13.73 17.52 12.58
N VAL A 140 -13.33 16.30 12.19
CA VAL A 140 -13.25 15.16 13.12
C VAL A 140 -12.25 15.42 14.25
N LEU A 141 -11.09 16.01 13.95
CA LEU A 141 -10.12 16.42 14.97
C LEU A 141 -10.69 17.46 15.95
N ALA A 142 -11.50 18.41 15.47
CA ALA A 142 -12.12 19.41 16.32
C ALA A 142 -13.25 18.85 17.19
N GLU A 143 -14.03 17.89 16.66
CA GLU A 143 -15.17 17.28 17.35
C GLU A 143 -14.76 16.20 18.35
N THR A 144 -13.73 15.41 18.03
CA THR A 144 -13.24 14.29 18.84
C THR A 144 -11.71 14.26 18.86
N PRO A 145 -11.06 15.27 19.47
CA PRO A 145 -9.60 15.39 19.50
C PRO A 145 -8.93 14.18 20.17
N GLU A 146 -9.59 13.53 21.12
CA GLU A 146 -9.09 12.38 21.88
C GLU A 146 -8.73 11.17 21.01
N LEU A 147 -9.32 11.05 19.82
CA LEU A 147 -9.00 9.97 18.88
C LEU A 147 -7.59 10.07 18.31
N MET A 148 -7.05 11.28 18.21
CA MET A 148 -5.72 11.57 17.66
C MET A 148 -4.74 12.12 18.69
N MET A 149 -5.22 12.76 19.75
CA MET A 149 -4.42 13.50 20.71
C MET A 149 -4.76 13.10 22.15
N PHE A 150 -3.78 13.11 23.03
CA PHE A 150 -4.02 13.10 24.48
C PHE A 150 -4.63 14.43 24.90
N THR A 151 -5.81 14.35 25.51
CA THR A 151 -6.56 15.50 26.06
C THR A 151 -6.37 15.67 27.57
N ASP A 152 -5.64 14.74 28.21
CA ASP A 152 -5.30 14.73 29.63
C ASP A 152 -3.83 15.14 29.87
N ALA A 153 -3.23 14.73 31.00
CA ALA A 153 -1.82 14.97 31.31
C ALA A 153 -0.86 13.91 30.71
N THR A 154 -1.37 12.94 29.95
CA THR A 154 -0.60 11.89 29.30
C THR A 154 0.18 12.46 28.13
N THR A 155 1.38 11.92 27.93
CA THR A 155 2.34 12.35 26.92
C THR A 155 3.17 11.15 26.48
N LEU A 156 3.64 11.19 25.23
CA LEU A 156 4.41 10.09 24.64
C LEU A 156 5.70 9.80 25.41
N ASP A 157 6.41 10.83 25.87
CA ASP A 157 7.63 10.70 26.67
C ASP A 157 7.44 9.92 28.00
N LYS A 158 6.21 9.87 28.52
CA LYS A 158 5.86 9.05 29.70
C LYS A 158 5.54 7.59 29.36
N LEU A 159 5.06 7.35 28.14
CA LEU A 159 4.62 6.02 27.67
C LEU A 159 5.74 5.24 26.97
N ILE A 160 6.65 5.94 26.30
CA ILE A 160 7.78 5.33 25.63
C ILE A 160 8.73 4.73 26.68
N PRO A 161 9.15 3.46 26.51
CA PRO A 161 10.18 2.86 27.37
C PRO A 161 11.45 3.73 27.42
N LYS A 162 12.00 3.95 28.61
CA LYS A 162 13.09 4.91 28.82
C LYS A 162 14.32 4.64 27.96
N ASP A 163 14.63 3.37 27.70
CA ASP A 163 15.72 2.91 26.86
C ASP A 163 15.47 3.09 25.35
N LYS A 164 14.24 3.45 24.95
CA LYS A 164 13.82 3.64 23.55
C LYS A 164 13.59 5.10 23.16
N VAL A 165 13.60 6.03 24.11
CA VAL A 165 13.32 7.46 23.87
C VAL A 165 14.26 8.07 22.82
N ASP A 166 15.56 7.76 22.88
CA ASP A 166 16.52 8.33 21.94
C ASP A 166 16.37 7.74 20.52
N ALA A 167 15.98 6.48 20.41
CA ALA A 167 15.63 5.86 19.13
C ALA A 167 14.39 6.52 18.49
N VAL A 168 13.35 6.80 19.30
CA VAL A 168 12.17 7.54 18.84
C VAL A 168 12.55 8.94 18.35
N LYS A 169 13.36 9.67 19.12
CA LYS A 169 13.82 11.01 18.73
C LYS A 169 14.60 10.99 17.41
N ALA A 170 15.51 10.02 17.25
CA ALA A 170 16.28 9.88 16.02
C ALA A 170 15.39 9.57 14.80
N ALA A 171 14.41 8.67 14.96
CA ALA A 171 13.47 8.34 13.89
C ALA A 171 12.58 9.53 13.51
N LEU A 172 12.09 10.30 14.49
CA LEU A 172 11.34 11.54 14.24
C LEU A 172 12.19 12.58 13.52
N GLN A 173 13.47 12.71 13.89
CA GLN A 173 14.38 13.68 13.27
C GLN A 173 14.61 13.37 11.79
N GLN A 174 14.66 12.10 11.39
CA GLN A 174 14.73 11.70 9.97
C GLN A 174 13.49 12.14 9.17
N ARG A 175 12.37 12.38 9.85
CA ARG A 175 11.13 12.92 9.27
C ARG A 175 10.98 14.44 9.46
N GLY A 176 12.01 15.12 9.97
CA GLY A 176 11.96 16.56 10.27
C GLY A 176 11.08 16.93 11.47
N LEU A 177 10.77 15.97 12.34
CA LEU A 177 9.93 16.15 13.52
C LEU A 177 10.75 16.11 14.81
N THR A 178 10.20 16.66 15.89
CA THR A 178 10.76 16.55 17.24
C THR A 178 9.75 15.87 18.16
N LEU A 179 10.22 15.14 19.18
CA LEU A 179 9.32 14.53 20.17
C LEU A 179 8.43 15.59 20.84
N ALA A 180 8.96 16.78 21.10
CA ALA A 180 8.18 17.89 21.68
C ALA A 180 6.99 18.31 20.80
N ALA A 181 7.17 18.34 19.47
CA ALA A 181 6.12 18.71 18.52
C ALA A 181 4.97 17.69 18.46
N VAL A 182 5.27 16.42 18.71
CA VAL A 182 4.30 15.32 18.63
C VAL A 182 3.90 14.76 19.99
N ASN A 183 4.40 15.30 21.11
CA ASN A 183 4.31 14.68 22.44
C ASN A 183 2.87 14.44 22.95
N ARG A 184 1.91 15.13 22.33
CA ARG A 184 0.47 15.03 22.61
C ARG A 184 -0.29 14.14 21.63
N MET A 185 0.34 13.61 20.58
CA MET A 185 -0.30 12.68 19.66
C MET A 185 -0.45 11.30 20.30
N GLN A 186 -1.48 10.56 19.90
CA GLN A 186 -1.62 9.15 20.21
C GLN A 186 -0.47 8.34 19.59
N PRO A 187 0.03 7.25 20.22
CA PRO A 187 1.22 6.56 19.73
C PRO A 187 1.03 5.91 18.35
N TRP A 188 -0.19 5.47 18.01
CA TRP A 188 -0.47 4.90 16.69
C TRP A 188 -0.26 5.90 15.55
N MET A 189 -0.41 7.21 15.79
CA MET A 189 -0.12 8.22 14.79
C MET A 189 1.37 8.27 14.47
N LEU A 190 2.23 8.14 15.50
CA LEU A 190 3.67 8.07 15.30
C LEU A 190 4.03 6.80 14.53
N THR A 191 3.41 5.66 14.88
CA THR A 191 3.57 4.41 14.14
C THR A 191 3.25 4.61 12.66
N SER A 192 2.10 5.19 12.31
CA SER A 192 1.71 5.46 10.91
C SER A 192 2.69 6.41 10.20
N MET A 193 3.15 7.48 10.87
CA MET A 193 4.10 8.43 10.30
C MET A 193 5.49 7.82 10.05
N LEU A 194 5.97 7.00 10.99
CA LEU A 194 7.30 6.39 10.92
C LEU A 194 7.32 5.17 9.99
N ALA A 195 6.20 4.44 9.86
CA ALA A 195 6.08 3.27 9.01
C ALA A 195 6.06 3.61 7.50
N MET A 196 5.55 4.78 7.13
CA MET A 196 5.37 5.15 5.72
C MET A 196 6.71 5.33 4.98
N PRO A 197 6.96 4.62 3.85
CA PRO A 197 8.18 4.82 3.07
C PRO A 197 8.38 6.27 2.61
N ALA A 198 9.64 6.73 2.50
CA ALA A 198 9.94 8.12 2.18
C ALA A 198 9.47 8.56 0.77
N CYS A 199 9.53 7.64 -0.20
CA CYS A 199 8.97 7.80 -1.55
C CYS A 199 7.46 8.10 -1.54
N GLU A 200 6.67 7.46 -0.67
CA GLU A 200 5.22 7.62 -0.60
C GLU A 200 4.90 9.01 -0.05
N LEU A 201 5.68 9.46 0.94
CA LEU A 201 5.61 10.84 1.41
C LEU A 201 5.99 11.85 0.32
N ALA A 202 6.99 11.55 -0.52
CA ALA A 202 7.36 12.42 -1.63
C ALA A 202 6.24 12.50 -2.70
N ARG A 203 5.71 11.35 -3.14
CA ARG A 203 4.62 11.27 -4.13
C ARG A 203 3.34 11.96 -3.65
N THR A 204 2.96 11.76 -2.39
CA THR A 204 1.79 12.43 -1.80
C THR A 204 2.00 13.93 -1.69
N LYS A 205 3.21 14.39 -1.33
CA LYS A 205 3.57 15.81 -1.33
C LYS A 205 3.51 16.44 -2.72
N ASP A 206 3.85 15.68 -3.76
CA ASP A 206 3.75 16.10 -5.17
C ASP A 206 2.32 16.03 -5.73
N GLY A 207 1.35 15.62 -4.90
CA GLY A 207 -0.08 15.64 -5.22
C GLY A 207 -0.64 14.32 -5.74
N THR A 208 0.17 13.26 -5.79
CA THR A 208 -0.33 11.92 -6.14
C THR A 208 -1.26 11.41 -5.05
N ALA A 209 -2.51 11.10 -5.41
CA ALA A 209 -3.49 10.55 -4.50
C ALA A 209 -3.38 9.03 -4.40
N PHE A 210 -3.68 8.48 -3.23
CA PHE A 210 -3.91 7.04 -3.05
C PHE A 210 -5.04 6.55 -3.96
N LEU A 211 -5.02 5.27 -4.32
CA LEU A 211 -5.98 4.68 -5.26
C LEU A 211 -7.45 4.95 -4.87
N ASP A 212 -7.80 4.82 -3.59
CA ASP A 212 -9.17 5.03 -3.09
C ASP A 212 -9.67 6.45 -3.39
N ILE A 213 -8.83 7.44 -3.05
CA ILE A 213 -9.12 8.86 -3.25
C ILE A 213 -9.16 9.17 -4.74
N LYS A 214 -8.27 8.58 -5.54
CA LYS A 214 -8.25 8.73 -6.98
C LYS A 214 -9.57 8.25 -7.60
N LEU A 215 -10.02 7.04 -7.25
CA LEU A 215 -11.29 6.48 -7.72
C LEU A 215 -12.47 7.38 -7.34
N ALA A 216 -12.50 7.89 -6.11
CA ALA A 216 -13.54 8.80 -5.63
C ALA A 216 -13.58 10.11 -6.43
N ARG A 217 -12.42 10.75 -6.63
CA ARG A 217 -12.29 12.02 -7.36
C ARG A 217 -12.65 11.85 -8.83
N ASP A 218 -12.17 10.78 -9.47
CA ASP A 218 -12.47 10.47 -10.86
C ASP A 218 -13.97 10.21 -11.05
N ALA A 219 -14.61 9.51 -10.11
CA ALA A 219 -16.04 9.25 -10.14
C ALA A 219 -16.85 10.55 -10.01
N GLN A 220 -16.48 11.42 -9.07
CA GLN A 220 -17.09 12.74 -8.90
C GLN A 220 -16.92 13.60 -10.15
N ALA A 221 -15.73 13.61 -10.76
CA ALA A 221 -15.45 14.34 -11.99
C ALA A 221 -16.24 13.79 -13.19
N ALA A 222 -16.51 12.48 -13.22
CA ALA A 222 -17.33 11.83 -14.23
C ALA A 222 -18.85 11.95 -13.98
N GLY A 223 -19.28 12.64 -12.93
CA GLY A 223 -20.69 12.82 -12.59
C GLY A 223 -21.37 11.57 -12.01
N LYS A 224 -20.59 10.57 -11.58
CA LYS A 224 -21.10 9.38 -10.89
C LYS A 224 -21.49 9.74 -9.45
N LYS A 225 -22.39 8.95 -8.87
CA LYS A 225 -22.67 9.04 -7.42
C LYS A 225 -21.46 8.49 -6.67
N VAL A 226 -21.05 9.18 -5.60
CA VAL A 226 -20.03 8.68 -4.67
C VAL A 226 -20.67 8.49 -3.30
N ALA A 227 -20.35 7.38 -2.63
CA ALA A 227 -20.84 7.07 -1.28
C ALA A 227 -19.75 6.41 -0.42
N GLY A 228 -19.82 6.62 0.89
CA GLY A 228 -18.97 5.96 1.90
C GLY A 228 -19.68 4.80 2.59
N LEU A 229 -18.95 3.75 2.95
CA LEU A 229 -19.43 2.68 3.84
C LEU A 229 -19.16 2.99 5.33
N GLU A 230 -18.31 3.97 5.61
CA GLU A 230 -17.84 4.38 6.93
C GLU A 230 -17.59 5.89 6.96
N THR A 231 -17.38 6.40 8.17
CA THR A 231 -16.92 7.78 8.39
C THR A 231 -15.46 7.77 8.84
N ILE A 232 -14.76 8.90 8.71
CA ILE A 232 -13.41 9.05 9.27
C ILE A 232 -13.43 8.79 10.79
N LYS A 233 -14.51 9.23 11.47
CA LYS A 233 -14.70 8.98 12.91
C LYS A 233 -14.81 7.50 13.24
N ASP A 234 -15.53 6.71 12.44
CA ASP A 234 -15.64 5.25 12.65
C ASP A 234 -14.25 4.60 12.62
N GLN A 235 -13.43 4.94 11.61
CA GLN A 235 -12.09 4.37 11.43
C GLN A 235 -11.11 4.77 12.54
N LEU A 236 -11.09 6.04 12.90
CA LEU A 236 -10.25 6.54 13.99
C LEU A 236 -10.69 5.99 15.34
N GLY A 237 -12.01 5.86 15.56
CA GLY A 237 -12.58 5.25 16.75
C GLY A 237 -12.16 3.79 16.89
N ALA A 238 -12.17 3.01 15.79
CA ALA A 238 -11.70 1.64 15.79
C ALA A 238 -10.21 1.56 16.19
N MET A 239 -9.35 2.38 15.57
CA MET A 239 -7.93 2.41 15.91
C MET A 239 -7.70 2.80 17.38
N ALA A 240 -8.32 3.89 17.84
CA ALA A 240 -8.16 4.39 19.21
C ALA A 240 -8.78 3.47 20.28
N SER A 241 -9.63 2.52 19.89
CA SER A 241 -10.20 1.54 20.81
C SER A 241 -9.25 0.38 21.16
N LEU A 242 -8.16 0.22 20.39
CA LEU A 242 -7.16 -0.79 20.67
C LEU A 242 -6.43 -0.46 21.99
N PRO A 243 -5.96 -1.48 22.74
CA PRO A 243 -5.27 -1.24 24.01
C PRO A 243 -4.05 -0.32 23.84
N MET A 244 -3.80 0.59 24.79
CA MET A 244 -2.63 1.48 24.73
C MET A 244 -1.31 0.71 24.55
N GLN A 245 -1.17 -0.45 25.21
CA GLN A 245 0.00 -1.30 25.08
C GLN A 245 0.21 -1.78 23.63
N PHE A 246 -0.86 -2.10 22.89
CA PHE A 246 -0.81 -2.45 21.47
C PHE A 246 -0.15 -1.32 20.66
N HIS A 247 -0.52 -0.07 20.92
CA HIS A 247 0.05 1.08 20.21
C HIS A 247 1.53 1.32 20.54
N ILE A 248 1.93 1.09 21.79
CA ILE A 248 3.33 1.19 22.20
C ILE A 248 4.15 0.07 21.57
N ASP A 249 3.67 -1.17 21.60
CA ASP A 249 4.34 -2.31 20.99
C ASP A 249 4.50 -2.12 19.48
N GLY A 250 3.46 -1.65 18.78
CA GLY A 250 3.52 -1.33 17.36
C GLY A 250 4.52 -0.21 17.03
N LEU A 251 4.66 0.79 17.90
CA LEU A 251 5.70 1.82 17.75
C LEU A 251 7.09 1.22 17.93
N MET A 252 7.29 0.34 18.91
CA MET A 252 8.57 -0.34 19.13
C MET A 252 8.93 -1.27 17.96
N GLU A 253 7.95 -2.02 17.44
CA GLU A 253 8.07 -2.86 16.26
C GLU A 253 8.48 -2.05 15.03
N THR A 254 7.83 -0.91 14.79
CA THR A 254 8.15 0.00 13.67
C THR A 254 9.61 0.48 13.73
N LEU A 255 10.08 0.86 14.93
CA LEU A 255 11.48 1.29 15.13
C LEU A 255 12.46 0.14 14.93
N ALA A 256 12.12 -1.07 15.39
CA ALA A 256 12.96 -2.25 15.25
C ALA A 256 13.06 -2.73 13.80
N LEU A 257 11.98 -2.60 13.01
CA LEU A 257 11.97 -2.93 11.59
C LEU A 257 12.80 -1.94 10.75
N GLY A 258 12.70 -0.64 11.04
CA GLY A 258 13.52 0.39 10.41
C GLY A 258 13.52 0.27 8.87
N PRO A 259 14.69 0.20 8.20
CA PRO A 259 14.75 0.07 6.73
C PRO A 259 14.00 -1.13 6.14
N ARG A 260 13.79 -2.22 6.92
CA ARG A 260 13.03 -3.39 6.46
C ARG A 260 11.56 -3.09 6.17
N LEU A 261 11.04 -1.95 6.65
CA LEU A 261 9.70 -1.49 6.30
C LEU A 261 9.56 -1.32 4.78
N ASN A 262 10.59 -0.82 4.09
CA ASN A 262 10.55 -0.71 2.63
C ASN A 262 10.38 -2.08 1.95
N ASP A 263 11.08 -3.11 2.44
CA ASP A 263 10.95 -4.48 1.95
C ASP A 263 9.53 -5.04 2.20
N ILE A 264 8.93 -4.71 3.35
CA ILE A 264 7.55 -5.12 3.68
C ILE A 264 6.56 -4.47 2.72
N PHE A 265 6.66 -3.15 2.48
CA PHE A 265 5.79 -2.43 1.55
C PHE A 265 5.96 -2.91 0.11
N GLU A 266 7.19 -3.18 -0.33
CA GLU A 266 7.46 -3.77 -1.66
C GLU A 266 6.79 -5.15 -1.77
N THR A 267 7.01 -6.01 -0.79
CA THR A 267 6.43 -7.35 -0.78
C THR A 267 4.90 -7.31 -0.79
N MET A 268 4.29 -6.42 0.00
CA MET A 268 2.84 -6.22 0.00
C MET A 268 2.33 -5.73 -1.35
N THR A 269 3.07 -4.84 -2.02
CA THR A 269 2.74 -4.37 -3.37
C THR A 269 2.82 -5.50 -4.39
N VAL A 270 3.86 -6.34 -4.33
CA VAL A 270 3.99 -7.52 -5.20
C VAL A 270 2.86 -8.50 -4.97
N LEU A 271 2.51 -8.80 -3.71
CA LEU A 271 1.39 -9.68 -3.38
C LEU A 271 0.06 -9.11 -3.88
N TYR A 272 -0.18 -7.82 -3.65
CA TYR A 272 -1.37 -7.13 -4.12
C TYR A 272 -1.50 -7.19 -5.65
N THR A 273 -0.44 -6.87 -6.40
CA THR A 273 -0.48 -6.88 -7.88
C THR A 273 -0.70 -8.27 -8.47
N LYS A 274 -0.36 -9.33 -7.74
CA LYS A 274 -0.69 -10.73 -8.07
C LYS A 274 -2.05 -11.18 -7.56
N GLY A 275 -2.73 -10.35 -6.75
CA GLY A 275 -3.96 -10.69 -6.07
C GLY A 275 -3.79 -11.68 -4.93
N GLU A 276 -2.59 -11.96 -4.44
CA GLU A 276 -2.26 -12.94 -3.37
C GLU A 276 -2.42 -12.35 -1.96
N ILE A 277 -3.53 -11.66 -1.72
CA ILE A 277 -3.77 -10.85 -0.52
C ILE A 277 -3.88 -11.66 0.78
N GLY A 278 -4.25 -12.94 0.70
CA GLY A 278 -4.26 -13.87 1.84
C GLY A 278 -2.86 -14.12 2.44
N MET A 279 -1.79 -13.79 1.71
CA MET A 279 -0.41 -13.92 2.19
C MET A 279 0.05 -12.76 3.08
N ILE A 280 -0.67 -11.62 3.08
CA ILE A 280 -0.23 -10.41 3.76
C ILE A 280 -0.16 -10.60 5.28
N PHE A 281 -1.21 -11.12 5.93
CA PHE A 281 -1.18 -11.37 7.37
C PHE A 281 -0.13 -12.42 7.80
N PRO A 282 -0.01 -13.59 7.13
CA PRO A 282 1.09 -14.52 7.36
C PRO A 282 2.47 -13.85 7.24
N LEU A 283 2.69 -13.04 6.21
CA LEU A 283 3.94 -12.29 6.02
C LEU A 283 4.20 -11.35 7.20
N MET A 284 3.23 -10.50 7.56
CA MET A 284 3.37 -9.52 8.66
C MET A 284 3.75 -10.21 9.98
N ARG A 285 3.06 -11.31 10.32
CA ARG A 285 3.38 -12.10 11.52
C ARG A 285 4.79 -12.70 11.46
N SER A 286 5.26 -13.10 10.28
CA SER A 286 6.56 -13.75 10.09
C SER A 286 7.77 -12.82 10.16
N VAL A 287 7.56 -11.52 9.94
CA VAL A 287 8.61 -10.49 9.94
C VAL A 287 8.65 -9.67 11.24
N SER A 288 7.61 -9.80 12.08
CA SER A 288 7.56 -9.26 13.43
C SER A 288 8.83 -9.64 14.22
N PRO A 289 9.52 -8.69 14.88
CA PRO A 289 10.70 -8.97 15.69
C PRO A 289 10.42 -9.92 16.86
N ASP A 290 11.41 -10.76 17.19
CA ASP A 290 11.34 -11.65 18.35
C ASP A 290 11.20 -10.86 19.67
N GLY A 291 10.39 -11.38 20.60
CA GLY A 291 10.19 -10.78 21.93
C GLY A 291 9.10 -9.70 22.01
N ILE A 292 8.43 -9.38 20.89
CA ILE A 292 7.17 -8.63 20.88
C ILE A 292 6.05 -9.68 20.81
N GLU A 293 5.18 -9.76 21.83
CA GLU A 293 4.04 -10.71 21.85
C GLU A 293 3.00 -10.32 20.79
N SER A 294 3.29 -10.68 19.55
CA SER A 294 2.53 -10.19 18.40
C SER A 294 1.28 -11.02 18.12
N GLY A 295 1.18 -12.26 18.60
CA GLY A 295 0.07 -13.17 18.25
C GLY A 295 -1.32 -12.70 18.71
N SER A 296 -1.48 -12.38 20.00
CA SER A 296 -2.75 -11.87 20.56
C SER A 296 -3.04 -10.44 20.10
N SER A 297 -1.99 -9.64 19.97
CA SER A 297 -1.98 -8.27 19.45
C SER A 297 -2.50 -8.20 18.00
N TYR A 298 -1.98 -9.03 17.10
CA TYR A 298 -2.43 -9.09 15.69
C TYR A 298 -3.86 -9.63 15.54
N ALA A 299 -4.28 -10.59 16.35
CA ALA A 299 -5.65 -11.10 16.30
C ALA A 299 -6.67 -10.03 16.74
N ALA A 300 -6.36 -9.28 17.81
CA ALA A 300 -7.19 -8.16 18.24
C ALA A 300 -7.23 -7.05 17.18
N PHE A 301 -6.09 -6.73 16.57
CA PHE A 301 -6.01 -5.79 15.46
C PHE A 301 -6.86 -6.24 14.27
N GLU A 302 -6.72 -7.49 13.82
CA GLU A 302 -7.50 -8.05 12.71
C GLU A 302 -9.00 -8.01 13.02
N GLU A 303 -9.40 -8.37 14.24
CA GLU A 303 -10.80 -8.28 14.63
C GLU A 303 -11.32 -6.84 14.60
N THR A 304 -10.63 -5.90 15.25
CA THR A 304 -11.11 -4.51 15.37
C THR A 304 -11.01 -3.73 14.06
N MET A 305 -9.89 -3.85 13.35
CA MET A 305 -9.59 -3.04 12.16
C MET A 305 -10.09 -3.67 10.86
N VAL A 306 -10.42 -4.96 10.86
CA VAL A 306 -10.90 -5.65 9.66
C VAL A 306 -12.27 -6.27 9.90
N ASN A 307 -12.40 -7.27 10.76
CA ASN A 307 -13.63 -8.08 10.83
C ASN A 307 -14.86 -7.31 11.35
N ALA A 308 -14.71 -6.55 12.44
CA ALA A 308 -15.78 -5.74 12.99
C ALA A 308 -16.26 -4.68 11.98
N ARG A 309 -15.31 -4.06 11.27
CA ARG A 309 -15.58 -3.11 10.19
C ARG A 309 -16.25 -3.78 8.98
N ASN A 310 -15.83 -4.99 8.61
CA ASN A 310 -16.44 -5.76 7.52
C ASN A 310 -17.93 -6.01 7.76
N ARG A 311 -18.33 -6.32 9.00
CA ARG A 311 -19.74 -6.50 9.36
C ARG A 311 -20.55 -5.22 9.08
N VAL A 312 -20.04 -4.08 9.54
CA VAL A 312 -20.66 -2.76 9.32
C VAL A 312 -20.71 -2.41 7.83
N MET A 313 -19.60 -2.61 7.11
CA MET A 313 -19.48 -2.34 5.68
C MET A 313 -20.43 -3.24 4.87
N ALA A 314 -20.56 -4.53 5.19
CA ALA A 314 -21.49 -5.43 4.52
C ALA A 314 -22.95 -4.99 4.71
N ASP A 315 -23.31 -4.56 5.92
CA ASP A 315 -24.65 -4.04 6.22
C ASP A 315 -24.95 -2.77 5.41
N ARG A 316 -23.99 -1.83 5.35
CA ARG A 316 -24.14 -0.55 4.64
C ARG A 316 -24.04 -0.70 3.12
N ALA A 317 -23.31 -1.68 2.62
CA ALA A 317 -23.19 -1.97 1.18
C ALA A 317 -24.46 -2.59 0.60
N SER A 318 -25.16 -3.44 1.37
CA SER A 318 -26.35 -4.18 0.91
C SER A 318 -27.44 -3.30 0.25
N PRO A 319 -27.92 -2.20 0.85
CA PRO A 319 -28.92 -1.34 0.21
C PRO A 319 -28.40 -0.62 -1.05
N ILE A 320 -27.08 -0.47 -1.22
CA ILE A 320 -26.48 0.09 -2.43
C ILE A 320 -26.41 -0.98 -3.52
N ILE A 321 -25.99 -2.20 -3.16
CA ILE A 321 -25.97 -3.35 -4.07
C ILE A 321 -27.38 -3.66 -4.58
N ASP A 322 -28.41 -3.53 -3.73
CA ASP A 322 -29.80 -3.75 -4.11
C ASP A 322 -30.35 -2.70 -5.10
N GLN A 323 -29.69 -1.56 -5.25
CA GLN A 323 -29.98 -0.60 -6.34
C GLN A 323 -29.29 -1.01 -7.65
N GLY A 324 -28.23 -1.83 -7.56
CA GLY A 324 -27.47 -2.35 -8.68
C GLY A 324 -26.43 -1.38 -9.26
N ASN A 325 -25.58 -1.91 -10.13
CA ASN A 325 -24.59 -1.16 -10.89
C ASN A 325 -23.64 -0.30 -10.04
N ALA A 326 -23.22 -0.82 -8.88
CA ALA A 326 -22.24 -0.17 -8.01
C ALA A 326 -20.83 -0.75 -8.22
N PHE A 327 -19.80 0.09 -8.08
CA PHE A 327 -18.41 -0.32 -7.95
C PHE A 327 -17.94 0.03 -6.53
N ILE A 328 -17.72 -0.98 -5.71
CA ILE A 328 -17.39 -0.86 -4.29
C ILE A 328 -15.88 -1.10 -4.12
N ALA A 329 -15.14 -0.08 -3.74
CA ALA A 329 -13.69 -0.10 -3.56
C ALA A 329 -13.34 0.01 -2.07
N VAL A 330 -12.73 -1.03 -1.51
CA VAL A 330 -12.34 -1.11 -0.09
C VAL A 330 -10.96 -1.72 0.01
N GLY A 331 -10.23 -1.47 1.10
CA GLY A 331 -8.91 -2.05 1.32
C GLY A 331 -8.94 -3.56 1.12
N ALA A 332 -7.95 -4.10 0.39
CA ALA A 332 -7.99 -5.49 -0.07
C ALA A 332 -8.03 -6.49 1.09
N LEU A 333 -7.52 -6.13 2.27
CA LEU A 333 -7.60 -6.96 3.48
C LEU A 333 -9.02 -7.12 4.03
N HIS A 334 -10.00 -6.36 3.54
CA HIS A 334 -11.41 -6.54 3.87
C HIS A 334 -12.09 -7.65 3.04
N LEU A 335 -11.45 -8.17 1.99
CA LEU A 335 -12.02 -9.22 1.14
C LEU A 335 -11.94 -10.65 1.71
N PRO A 336 -10.78 -11.12 2.22
CA PRO A 336 -10.56 -12.53 2.51
C PRO A 336 -11.15 -12.96 3.85
N GLY A 337 -11.29 -14.28 4.02
CA GLY A 337 -11.72 -14.95 5.24
C GLY A 337 -13.23 -15.11 5.35
N LYS A 338 -13.64 -15.88 6.37
CA LYS A 338 -15.05 -16.10 6.72
C LYS A 338 -15.79 -14.81 7.13
N ASP A 339 -15.04 -13.87 7.71
CA ASP A 339 -15.49 -12.54 8.13
C ASP A 339 -15.15 -11.46 7.08
N GLY A 340 -14.61 -11.86 5.92
CA GLY A 340 -14.35 -11.00 4.77
C GLY A 340 -15.64 -10.61 4.04
N LEU A 341 -15.63 -9.46 3.36
CA LEU A 341 -16.79 -8.93 2.65
C LEU A 341 -17.32 -9.89 1.58
N VAL A 342 -16.46 -10.66 0.92
CA VAL A 342 -16.89 -11.67 -0.06
C VAL A 342 -17.80 -12.70 0.61
N SER A 343 -17.39 -13.24 1.77
CA SER A 343 -18.15 -14.24 2.54
C SER A 343 -19.41 -13.62 3.17
N LEU A 344 -19.30 -12.42 3.74
CA LEU A 344 -20.42 -11.73 4.36
C LEU A 344 -21.53 -11.39 3.35
N LEU A 345 -21.18 -10.96 2.13
CA LEU A 345 -22.15 -10.69 1.07
C LEU A 345 -22.80 -11.98 0.57
N ARG A 346 -22.05 -13.08 0.44
CA ARG A 346 -22.65 -14.40 0.14
C ARG A 346 -23.66 -14.83 1.22
N ASN A 347 -23.32 -14.64 2.49
CA ASN A 347 -24.21 -14.94 3.61
C ASN A 347 -25.49 -14.07 3.62
N LYS A 348 -25.44 -12.89 3.00
CA LYS A 348 -26.61 -12.02 2.79
C LYS A 348 -27.46 -12.39 1.56
N GLY A 349 -27.10 -13.45 0.84
CA GLY A 349 -27.87 -13.98 -0.29
C GLY A 349 -27.47 -13.42 -1.65
N TYR A 350 -26.35 -12.70 -1.75
CA TYR A 350 -25.78 -12.30 -3.03
C TYR A 350 -24.94 -13.44 -3.64
N GLN A 351 -24.97 -13.59 -4.96
CA GLN A 351 -24.00 -14.41 -5.66
C GLN A 351 -22.72 -13.60 -5.84
N VAL A 352 -21.60 -14.05 -5.28
CA VAL A 352 -20.31 -13.37 -5.37
C VAL A 352 -19.26 -14.28 -5.97
N SER A 353 -18.71 -13.93 -7.13
CA SER A 353 -17.71 -14.70 -7.88
C SER A 353 -16.48 -13.85 -8.21
N ALA A 354 -15.31 -14.48 -8.24
CA ALA A 354 -14.09 -13.81 -8.71
C ALA A 354 -14.19 -13.54 -10.23
N GLU A 355 -13.62 -12.43 -10.68
CA GLU A 355 -13.53 -12.03 -12.09
C GLU A 355 -12.10 -12.08 -12.63
#